data_AF-A0A3M2V411-F1
#
_entry.id   AF-A0A3M2V411-F1
#
_cell.length_a   1.000
_cell.length_b   1.000
_cell.length_c   1.000
_cell.angle_alpha   90.00
_cell.angle_beta   90.00
_cell.angle_gamma   90.00
#
_symmetry.space_group_name_H-M   'P 1'
#
loop_
_entity.id
_entity.type
_entity.pdbx_description
1 polymer ?
#
loop_
_entity_poly.entity_id
_entity_poly.type
_entity_poly.pdbx_seq_one_letter_code
_entity_poly.pdbx_strand_id
1 'polypeptide(L)'
;MLVWSFGRNNIHVGASGLIFGLWAYLLARAWYQRSLASVLLALIVLAGYSGLVFGFVPVAGVSFESHIAGAFAGVCVAWLMHSRALLAEKA
;
A
#
# COMPACT_ATOMS: atom_id res chain seq x y z
N MET A 1 7.41 11.39 1.41
CA MET A 1 7.54 12.48 0.42
C MET A 1 6.23 12.75 -0.29
N LEU A 2 5.59 11.75 -0.92
CA LEU A 2 4.30 11.90 -1.61
C LEU A 2 3.25 12.75 -0.87
N VAL A 3 2.96 12.44 0.40
CA VAL A 3 1.93 13.19 1.16
C VAL A 3 2.29 14.67 1.36
N TRP A 4 3.57 15.02 1.53
CA TRP A 4 3.98 16.42 1.67
C TRP A 4 4.02 17.16 0.33
N SER A 5 4.09 16.44 -0.78
CA SER A 5 4.04 17.02 -2.13
C SER A 5 2.61 17.23 -2.65
N PHE A 6 1.67 16.35 -2.28
CA PHE A 6 0.32 16.32 -2.87
C PHE A 6 -0.83 16.41 -1.86
N GLY A 7 -0.53 16.30 -0.56
CA GLY A 7 -1.53 16.42 0.50
C GLY A 7 -1.94 17.88 0.74
N ARG A 8 -3.03 18.06 1.47
CA ARG A 8 -3.47 19.37 1.95
C ARG A 8 -2.39 20.04 2.83
N ASN A 9 -2.44 21.36 2.96
CA ASN A 9 -1.52 22.07 3.86
C ASN A 9 -1.90 21.84 5.34
N ASN A 10 -1.44 20.74 5.92
CA ASN A 10 -1.71 20.34 7.29
C ASN A 10 -0.54 19.54 7.88
N ILE A 11 -0.58 19.28 9.19
CA ILE A 11 0.39 18.43 9.86
C ILE A 11 0.07 16.97 9.56
N HIS A 12 0.85 16.38 8.65
CA HIS A 12 0.79 14.97 8.30
C HIS A 12 1.87 14.21 9.09
N VAL A 13 1.51 13.70 10.28
CA VAL A 13 2.43 12.97 11.17
C VAL A 13 1.80 11.66 11.63
N GLY A 14 2.58 10.58 11.62
CA GLY A 14 2.16 9.26 12.10
C GLY A 14 2.72 8.12 11.26
N ALA A 15 2.81 6.92 11.86
CA ALA A 15 3.28 5.72 11.18
C ALA A 15 2.20 5.09 10.27
N SER A 16 0.95 5.55 10.31
CA SER A 16 -0.15 4.92 9.57
C SER A 16 0.08 4.90 8.06
N GLY A 17 0.66 5.94 7.47
CA GLY A 17 1.00 5.92 6.04
C GLY A 17 1.93 4.75 5.66
N LEU A 18 2.89 4.39 6.53
CA LEU A 18 3.73 3.21 6.32
C LEU A 18 2.92 1.91 6.42
N ILE A 19 2.02 1.80 7.41
CA ILE A 19 1.14 0.64 7.59
C ILE A 19 0.27 0.43 6.35
N PHE A 20 -0.35 1.49 5.83
CA PHE A 20 -1.15 1.44 4.60
C PHE A 20 -0.31 1.04 3.38
N GLY A 21 0.94 1.50 3.29
CA GLY A 21 1.86 1.09 2.23
C GLY A 21 2.26 -0.38 2.32
N LEU A 22 2.61 -0.88 3.51
CA LEU A 22 2.92 -2.30 3.71
C LEU A 22 1.70 -3.19 3.43
N TRP A 23 0.54 -2.79 3.90
CA TRP A 23 -0.71 -3.50 3.67
C TRP A 23 -1.01 -3.60 2.17
N ALA A 24 -1.02 -2.47 1.45
CA ALA A 24 -1.25 -2.45 0.02
C ALA A 24 -0.16 -3.20 -0.78
N TYR A 25 1.11 -3.11 -0.36
CA TYR A 25 2.22 -3.86 -0.97
C TYR A 25 1.98 -5.37 -0.87
N LEU A 26 1.62 -5.89 0.31
CA LEU A 26 1.40 -7.33 0.50
C LEU A 26 0.23 -7.85 -0.34
N LEU A 27 -0.85 -7.07 -0.44
CA LEU A 27 -1.99 -7.41 -1.30
C LEU A 27 -1.61 -7.37 -2.79
N ALA A 28 -0.97 -6.29 -3.24
CA ALA A 28 -0.54 -6.12 -4.63
C ALA A 28 0.52 -7.14 -5.04
N ARG A 29 1.40 -7.54 -4.11
CA ARG A 29 2.41 -8.58 -4.36
C ARG A 29 1.79 -9.91 -4.76
N ALA A 30 0.64 -10.29 -4.20
CA ALA A 30 -0.07 -11.49 -4.62
C ALA A 30 -0.50 -11.42 -6.10
N TRP A 31 -0.94 -10.25 -6.55
CA TRP A 31 -1.34 -10.01 -7.94
C TRP A 31 -0.18 -10.07 -8.93
N TYR A 32 0.96 -9.44 -8.58
CA TYR A 32 2.12 -9.36 -9.47
C TYR A 32 3.00 -10.61 -9.42
N GLN A 33 3.33 -11.12 -8.24
CA GLN A 33 4.22 -12.28 -8.09
C GLN A 33 3.51 -13.60 -8.42
N ARG A 34 2.20 -13.71 -8.14
CA ARG A 34 1.35 -14.88 -8.43
C ARG A 34 1.89 -16.20 -7.84
N SER A 35 2.51 -16.15 -6.66
CA SER A 35 2.96 -17.36 -5.95
C SER A 35 1.95 -17.74 -4.86
N LEU A 36 1.80 -19.04 -4.58
CA LEU A 36 0.89 -19.52 -3.53
C LEU A 36 1.17 -18.85 -2.17
N ALA A 37 2.46 -18.73 -1.80
CA ALA A 37 2.86 -18.05 -0.57
C ALA A 37 2.42 -16.59 -0.53
N SER A 38 2.52 -15.84 -1.65
CA SER A 38 2.07 -14.45 -1.70
C SER A 38 0.55 -14.32 -1.56
N VAL A 39 -0.22 -15.25 -2.17
CA VAL A 39 -1.69 -15.28 -2.06
C VAL A 39 -2.11 -15.60 -0.62
N LEU A 40 -1.53 -16.62 0.00
CA LEU A 40 -1.83 -16.97 1.39
C LEU A 40 -1.51 -15.81 2.34
N LEU A 41 -0.36 -15.16 2.16
CA LEU A 41 0.00 -14.00 2.97
C LEU A 41 -0.98 -12.83 2.76
N ALA A 42 -1.37 -12.54 1.52
CA ALA A 42 -2.36 -11.51 1.23
C ALA A 42 -3.72 -11.82 1.88
N LEU A 43 -4.16 -13.08 1.88
CA LEU A 43 -5.41 -13.49 2.55
C LEU A 43 -5.32 -13.32 4.07
N ILE A 44 -4.21 -13.73 4.70
CA ILE A 44 -3.99 -13.53 6.14
C ILE A 44 -4.02 -12.05 6.50
N VAL A 45 -3.32 -11.22 5.72
CA VAL A 45 -3.25 -9.78 5.94
C VAL A 45 -4.61 -9.11 5.70
N LEU A 46 -5.32 -9.51 4.65
CA LEU A 46 -6.65 -8.99 4.35
C LEU A 46 -7.65 -9.34 5.46
N ALA A 47 -7.63 -10.57 5.96
CA ALA A 47 -8.51 -11.00 7.04
C ALA A 47 -8.15 -10.30 8.37
N GLY A 48 -6.88 -10.34 8.77
CA GLY A 48 -6.40 -9.79 10.04
C GLY A 48 -6.41 -8.26 10.12
N TYR A 49 -6.32 -7.58 8.97
CA TYR A 49 -6.30 -6.12 8.88
C TYR A 49 -7.40 -5.57 7.96
N SER A 50 -8.52 -6.28 7.82
CA SER A 50 -9.67 -5.85 7.00
C SER A 50 -10.17 -4.45 7.37
N GLY A 51 -10.07 -4.08 8.65
CA GLY A 51 -10.46 -2.76 9.15
C GLY A 51 -9.68 -1.59 8.53
N LEU A 52 -8.49 -1.81 7.96
CA LEU A 52 -7.73 -0.75 7.29
C LEU A 52 -8.49 -0.15 6.09
N VAL A 53 -9.44 -0.88 5.50
CA VAL A 53 -10.33 -0.35 4.46
C VAL A 53 -11.06 0.92 4.93
N PHE A 54 -11.46 1.00 6.20
CA PHE A 54 -12.13 2.18 6.75
C PHE A 54 -11.19 3.37 6.95
N GLY A 55 -9.88 3.17 6.98
CA GLY A 55 -8.94 4.29 7.03
C GLY A 55 -8.86 5.07 5.72
N PHE A 56 -9.55 4.63 4.66
CA PHE A 56 -9.80 5.45 3.47
C PHE A 56 -11.04 6.37 3.60
N VAL A 57 -11.70 6.40 4.75
CA VAL A 57 -12.75 7.39 5.03
C VAL A 57 -12.09 8.62 5.66
N PRO A 58 -12.33 9.84 5.14
CA PRO A 58 -11.82 11.06 5.76
C PRO A 58 -12.41 11.27 7.17
N VAL A 59 -11.53 11.40 8.16
CA VAL A 59 -11.90 11.69 9.56
C VAL A 59 -11.09 12.88 10.06
N ALA A 60 -11.72 13.78 10.83
CA ALA A 60 -11.03 14.92 11.41
C ALA A 60 -9.86 14.48 12.30
N GLY A 61 -8.70 15.14 12.17
CA GLY A 61 -7.48 14.78 12.87
C GLY A 61 -6.74 13.55 12.31
N VAL A 62 -7.30 12.85 11.32
CA VAL A 62 -6.63 11.74 10.62
C VAL A 62 -6.02 12.24 9.31
N SER A 63 -4.78 11.84 9.09
CA SER A 63 -4.07 12.08 7.83
C SER A 63 -4.50 11.08 6.76
N PHE A 64 -5.72 11.22 6.25
CA PHE A 64 -6.26 10.39 5.17
C PHE A 64 -5.37 10.40 3.92
N GLU A 65 -4.77 11.55 3.60
CA GLU A 65 -3.83 11.69 2.48
C GLU A 65 -2.58 10.83 2.67
N SER A 66 -2.10 10.65 3.92
CA SER A 66 -0.99 9.74 4.22
C SER A 66 -1.37 8.28 3.95
N HIS A 67 -2.63 7.89 4.18
CA HIS A 67 -3.09 6.53 3.93
C HIS A 67 -3.13 6.24 2.42
N ILE A 68 -3.67 7.15 1.62
CA ILE A 68 -3.68 7.02 0.15
C ILE A 68 -2.25 7.01 -0.38
N ALA A 69 -1.42 7.98 0.01
CA ALA A 69 -0.06 8.09 -0.48
C ALA A 69 0.78 6.85 -0.12
N GLY A 70 0.57 6.32 1.10
CA GLY A 70 1.17 5.07 1.55
C GLY A 70 0.74 3.90 0.69
N ALA A 71 -0.57 3.66 0.57
CA ALA A 71 -1.13 2.56 -0.21
C ALA A 71 -0.67 2.60 -1.68
N PHE A 72 -0.70 3.78 -2.30
CA PHE A 72 -0.20 3.99 -3.66
C PHE A 72 1.28 3.62 -3.79
N ALA A 73 2.14 4.10 -2.89
CA ALA A 73 3.55 3.73 -2.89
C ALA A 73 3.75 2.22 -2.75
N GLY A 74 2.98 1.56 -1.87
CA GLY A 74 3.02 0.11 -1.69
C GLY A 74 2.68 -0.67 -2.97
N VAL A 75 1.63 -0.26 -3.68
CA VAL A 75 1.25 -0.85 -4.98
C VAL A 75 2.35 -0.64 -6.03
N CYS A 76 2.89 0.59 -6.14
CA CYS A 76 3.98 0.88 -7.08
C CYS A 76 5.22 0.05 -6.80
N VAL A 77 5.62 -0.09 -5.54
CA VAL A 77 6.77 -0.93 -5.14
C VAL A 77 6.51 -2.40 -5.49
N ALA A 78 5.31 -2.92 -5.21
CA ALA A 78 4.97 -4.29 -5.56
C ALA A 78 5.03 -4.53 -7.08
N TRP A 79 4.55 -3.57 -7.88
CA TRP A 79 4.62 -3.63 -9.33
C TRP A 79 6.07 -3.61 -9.83
N LEU A 80 6.88 -2.65 -9.38
CA LEU A 80 8.28 -2.51 -9.82
C LEU A 80 9.14 -3.74 -9.48
N MET A 81 8.88 -4.37 -8.34
CA MET A 81 9.68 -5.51 -7.87
C MET A 81 9.21 -6.86 -8.40
N HIS A 82 7.91 -7.04 -8.65
CA HIS A 82 7.32 -8.36 -8.92
C HIS A 82 6.61 -8.47 -10.27
N SER A 83 6.54 -7.40 -11.07
CA SER A 83 5.94 -7.45 -12.40
C SER A 83 6.78 -8.33 -13.33
N ARG A 84 6.18 -9.43 -13.80
CA ARG A 84 6.82 -10.33 -14.78
C ARG A 84 7.22 -9.63 -16.08
N ALA A 85 6.44 -8.63 -16.52
CA ALA A 85 6.75 -7.87 -17.72
C ALA A 85 8.06 -7.08 -17.58
N LEU A 86 8.26 -6.40 -16.43
CA LEU A 86 9.49 -5.65 -16.15
C LEU A 86 10.69 -6.56 -15.89
N LEU A 87 10.45 -7.75 -15.31
CA LEU A 87 11.50 -8.75 -15.13
C LEU A 87 11.95 -9.37 -16.46
N ALA A 88 11.03 -9.55 -17.41
CA ALA A 88 11.34 -10.06 -18.74
C ALA A 88 12.09 -9.05 -19.61
N GLU A 89 11.86 -7.74 -19.45
CA GLU A 89 12.59 -6.68 -20.16
C GLU A 89 14.07 -6.59 -19.73
N LYS A 90 14.40 -7.01 -18.51
CA LYS A 90 15.76 -6.97 -17.96
C LYS A 90 16.61 -8.21 -18.22
N ALA A 91 16.02 -9.26 -18.79
CA ALA A 91 16.67 -10.55 -19.07
C ALA A 91 17.15 -10.62 -20.52
#